data_AF-A0A2A4QMV3-F1
#
_entry.id   AF-A0A2A4QMV3-F1
#
_cell.length_a   1.000
_cell.length_b   1.000
_cell.length_c   1.000
_cell.angle_alpha   90.00
_cell.angle_beta   90.00
_cell.angle_gamma   90.00
#
_symmetry.space_group_name_H-M   'P 1'
#
loop_
_entity.id
_entity.type
_entity.pdbx_description
1 polymer ?
#
loop_
_entity_poly.entity_id
_entity_poly.type
_entity_poly.pdbx_seq_one_letter_code
_entity_poly.pdbx_strand_id
1 'polypeptide(L)' 'MCVISGTLKFFGFTERRGDIEQEKSIVAGDFAVSTPEYWHKVEFLTENTRFRVDFYANKDSKIVKDNLLERSA' A
#
# COMPACT_ATOMS: atom_id res chain seq x y z
N MET A 1 -1.72 3.93 1.33
CA MET A 1 -0.72 4.67 0.53
C MET A 1 -1.23 6.08 0.31
N CYS A 2 -0.60 7.08 0.89
CA CYS A 2 -1.00 8.50 0.80
C CYS A 2 0.02 9.27 -0.04
N VAL A 3 -0.43 9.97 -1.08
CA VAL A 3 0.44 10.72 -1.99
C VAL A 3 0.62 12.15 -1.45
N ILE A 4 1.87 12.52 -1.23
CA ILE A 4 2.26 13.82 -0.66
C ILE A 4 2.50 14.84 -1.79
N SER A 5 3.12 14.40 -2.89
CA SER A 5 3.36 15.21 -4.08
C SER A 5 3.41 14.33 -5.33
N GLY A 6 3.12 14.91 -6.50
CA GLY A 6 3.10 14.19 -7.77
C GLY A 6 1.88 13.28 -7.94
N THR A 7 2.05 12.23 -8.74
CA THR A 7 0.98 11.26 -9.05
C THR A 7 1.52 9.83 -9.03
N LEU A 8 0.84 8.96 -8.30
CA LEU A 8 1.16 7.54 -8.18
C LEU A 8 0.15 6.71 -8.99
N LYS A 9 0.63 5.81 -9.85
CA LYS A 9 -0.22 4.82 -10.52
C LYS A 9 -0.21 3.52 -9.72
N PHE A 10 -1.39 2.96 -9.50
CA PHE A 10 -1.61 1.70 -8.80
C PHE A 10 -2.17 0.68 -9.78
N PHE A 11 -1.57 -0.51 -9.78
CA PHE A 11 -2.01 -1.68 -10.54
C PHE A 11 -2.30 -2.82 -9.57
N GLY A 12 -3.52 -3.35 -9.62
CA GLY A 12 -3.92 -4.56 -8.91
C GLY A 12 -4.03 -5.75 -9.88
N PHE A 13 -3.66 -6.93 -9.41
CA PHE A 13 -3.62 -8.15 -10.21
C PHE A 13 -4.47 -9.24 -9.57
N THR A 14 -5.12 -10.04 -10.41
CA THR A 14 -5.96 -11.18 -9.97
C THR A 14 -5.15 -12.21 -9.17
N GLU A 15 -3.86 -12.35 -9.50
CA GLU A 15 -2.91 -13.23 -8.83
C GLU A 15 -1.47 -12.72 -9.07
N ARG A 16 -0.47 -13.39 -8.49
CA ARG A 16 0.95 -12.96 -8.52
C ARG A 16 1.51 -12.68 -9.91
N ARG A 17 1.06 -13.43 -10.92
CA ARG A 17 1.45 -13.29 -12.34
C ARG A 17 0.22 -13.16 -13.23
N GLY A 18 -0.88 -12.67 -12.67
CA GLY A 18 -2.16 -12.52 -13.36
C GLY A 18 -2.26 -11.24 -14.17
N ASP A 19 -3.40 -11.09 -14.81
CA ASP A 19 -3.76 -9.88 -15.54
C ASP A 19 -4.08 -8.71 -14.59
N ILE A 20 -3.95 -7.49 -15.11
CA ILE A 20 -4.33 -6.28 -14.38
C ILE A 20 -5.86 -6.24 -14.29
N GLU A 21 -6.39 -6.29 -13.08
CA GLU A 21 -7.83 -6.13 -12.83
C GLU A 21 -8.20 -4.73 -12.34
N GLN A 22 -7.23 -3.96 -11.86
CA GLN A 22 -7.46 -2.61 -11.35
C GLN A 22 -6.32 -1.68 -11.71
N GLU A 23 -6.66 -0.53 -12.28
CA GLU A 23 -5.74 0.57 -12.53
C GLU A 23 -6.29 1.87 -11.93
N LYS A 24 -5.48 2.57 -11.13
CA LYS A 24 -5.88 3.84 -10.50
C LYS A 24 -4.73 4.83 -10.50
N SER A 25 -5.02 6.10 -10.79
CA SER A 25 -4.11 7.21 -10.56
C SER A 25 -4.48 7.92 -9.26
N ILE A 26 -3.53 8.05 -8.35
CA ILE A 26 -3.69 8.66 -7.03
C ILE A 26 -2.88 9.96 -7.07
N VAL A 27 -3.55 11.10 -6.94
CA VAL A 27 -2.93 12.42 -6.99
C VAL A 27 -2.54 12.89 -5.59
N ALA A 28 -1.72 13.94 -5.51
CA ALA A 28 -1.33 14.54 -4.23
C ALA A 28 -2.55 14.94 -3.37
N GLY A 29 -2.51 14.55 -2.10
CA GLY A 29 -3.62 14.72 -1.14
C GLY A 29 -4.51 13.47 -1.00
N ASP A 30 -4.50 12.57 -1.99
CA ASP A 30 -5.31 11.36 -1.98
C ASP A 30 -4.57 10.14 -1.46
N PHE A 31 -5.34 9.10 -1.16
CA PHE A 31 -4.82 7.81 -0.72
C PHE A 31 -5.55 6.63 -1.34
N ALA A 32 -4.85 5.49 -1.39
CA ALA A 32 -5.43 4.19 -1.69
C ALA A 32 -5.11 3.18 -0.58
N VAL A 33 -6.02 2.24 -0.36
CA VAL A 33 -5.87 1.12 0.58
C VAL A 33 -5.81 -0.16 -0.23
N SER A 34 -4.75 -0.94 -0.06
CA SER A 34 -4.67 -2.32 -0.55
C SER A 34 -5.09 -3.28 0.56
N THR A 35 -5.91 -4.26 0.22
CA THR A 35 -6.30 -5.32 1.14
C THR A 35 -5.12 -6.27 1.39
N PRO A 36 -5.09 -6.97 2.54
CA PRO A 36 -4.09 -8.02 2.78
C PRO A 36 -4.07 -9.06 1.65
N GLU A 37 -2.89 -9.60 1.37
CA GLU A 37 -2.66 -10.65 0.36
C GLU A 37 -3.06 -10.26 -1.09
N TYR A 38 -3.28 -8.97 -1.34
CA TYR A 38 -3.60 -8.47 -2.67
C TYR A 38 -2.34 -8.18 -3.48
N TRP A 39 -2.22 -8.80 -4.66
CA TRP A 39 -1.10 -8.57 -5.56
C TRP A 39 -1.24 -7.21 -6.23
N HIS A 40 -0.24 -6.35 -6.05
CA HIS A 40 -0.24 -5.02 -6.63
C HIS A 40 1.16 -4.49 -6.91
N LYS A 41 1.22 -3.50 -7.81
CA LYS A 41 2.41 -2.73 -8.17
C LYS A 41 2.04 -1.25 -8.15
N VAL A 42 3.03 -0.40 -7.86
CA VAL A 42 2.90 1.05 -8.03
C VAL A 42 3.99 1.61 -8.93
N GLU A 43 3.68 2.66 -9.66
CA GLU A 43 4.61 3.38 -10.54
C GLU A 43 4.48 4.89 -10.35
N PHE A 44 5.61 5.60 -10.40
CA PHE A 44 5.60 7.07 -10.33
C PHE A 44 5.30 7.62 -11.71
N LEU A 45 4.28 8.48 -11.82
CA LEU A 45 3.95 9.15 -13.07
C LEU A 45 4.66 10.50 -13.22
N THR A 46 5.20 11.04 -12.13
CA THR A 46 5.97 12.28 -12.14
C THR A 46 7.25 12.13 -11.33
N GLU A 47 8.32 12.83 -11.73
CA GLU A 47 9.63 12.76 -11.07
C GLU A 47 9.60 13.25 -9.61
N ASN A 48 8.68 14.18 -9.31
CA ASN A 48 8.48 14.72 -7.97
C ASN A 48 7.51 13.88 -7.11
N THR A 49 7.19 12.64 -7.52
CA THR A 49 6.26 11.79 -6.78
C THR A 49 6.83 11.41 -5.42
N ARG A 50 6.12 11.76 -4.35
CA ARG A 50 6.44 11.34 -2.98
C ARG A 50 5.17 10.83 -2.33
N PHE A 51 5.27 9.71 -1.63
CA PHE A 51 4.15 9.08 -0.95
C PHE A 51 4.61 8.39 0.33
N ARG A 52 3.67 8.13 1.23
CA ARG A 52 3.88 7.38 2.48
C ARG A 52 2.98 6.15 2.49
N VAL A 53 3.49 5.06 3.05
CA VAL A 53 2.72 3.84 3.30
C VAL A 53 2.59 3.64 4.80
N ASP A 54 1.35 3.64 5.27
CA ASP A 54 1.01 3.33 6.65
C ASP A 54 0.42 1.90 6.65
N PHE A 55 1.02 1.00 7.42
CA PHE A 55 0.58 -0.39 7.55
C PHE A 55 -0.29 -0.56 8.80
N TYR A 56 -1.48 -1.14 8.63
CA TYR A 56 -2.43 -1.36 9.70
C TYR A 56 -2.64 -2.86 9.90
N ALA A 57 -2.74 -3.27 11.15
CA ALA A 57 -3.10 -4.64 11.54
C ALA A 57 -4.14 -4.60 12.65
N ASN A 58 -4.99 -5.61 12.71
CA ASN A 58 -5.93 -5.75 13.81
C ASN A 58 -5.15 -5.98 15.11
N LYS A 59 -5.48 -5.23 16.17
CA LYS A 59 -4.84 -5.31 17.50
C LYS A 59 -4.80 -6.74 18.07
N ASP A 60 -5.79 -7.56 17.74
CA ASP A 60 -5.94 -8.91 18.27
C ASP A 60 -5.30 -9.99 17.37
N SER A 61 -4.76 -9.57 16.22
CA SER A 61 -4.08 -10.48 15.28
C SER A 61 -2.79 -11.05 15.87
N LYS A 62 -2.42 -12.25 15.40
CA LYS A 62 -1.19 -12.93 15.83
C LYS A 62 0.05 -12.06 15.59
N ILE A 63 0.15 -11.39 14.43
CA ILE A 63 1.31 -10.54 14.10
C ILE A 63 1.48 -9.39 15.11
N VAL A 64 0.40 -8.76 15.56
CA VAL A 64 0.48 -7.70 16.59
C VAL A 64 0.93 -8.29 17.92
N LYS A 65 0.34 -9.42 18.34
CA LYS A 65 0.71 -10.09 19.61
C LYS A 65 2.18 -10.51 19.64
N ASP A 66 2.68 -11.07 18.54
CA ASP A 66 4.07 -11.50 18.43
C ASP A 66 5.05 -10.30 18.46
N ASN A 67 4.70 -9.18 17.82
CA ASN A 67 5.56 -7.99 17.73
C ASN A 67 5.48 -7.04 18.95
N LEU A 68 4.48 -7.19 19.83
CA LEU A 68 4.38 -6.41 21.07
C LEU A 68 5.47 -6.82 22.08
N LEU A 69 5.91 -8.08 22.05
CA LEU A 69 6.95 -8.61 22.95
C LEU A 69 8.32 -8.01 22.66
N GLU A 70 8.65 -7.77 21.38
CA GLU A 70 9.96 -7.23 20.98
C GLU A 70 10.13 -5.73 21.26
N ARG A 71 9.03 -4.98 21.40
CA ARG A 71 9.06 -3.53 21.70
C ARG A 71 9.03 -3.21 23.20
N SER A 72 8.98 -4.25 24.03
CA SER A 72 8.92 -4.15 25.50
C SER A 72 10.26 -4.45 26.19
N ALA A 73 11.34 -4.65 25.41
CA ALA A 73 12.69 -4.95 25.88
C ALA A 73 13.64 -3.75 25.69
#